data_AF-A0A6J4VJC0-F1
#
_entry.id   AF-A0A6J4VJC0-F1
#
_cell.length_a   1.000
_cell.length_b   1.000
_cell.length_c   1.000
_cell.angle_alpha   90.00
_cell.angle_beta   90.00
_cell.angle_gamma   90.00
#
_symmetry.space_group_name_H-M   'P 1'
#
loop_
_entity.id
_entity.type
_entity.pdbx_description
1 polymer ?
#
loop_
_entity_poly.entity_id
_entity_poly.type
_entity_poly.pdbx_seq_one_letter_code
_entity_poly.pdbx_strand_id
1 'polypeptide(L)'
;MEQQVRTGLERIPGYAGYRRKEDRRDDDKRIRNEISDALSAQVDALTRRNAALVEARDLTQISKIERLIGQVRLLADRIRTATYGYGGLFSENTVDEPVLDQIRQFDLALQREVSTLVTLVDGLSNSISTPANSDLDTLQHEVSRLDVLVDGRAQVVDTARPHQDAKVLSLLDTIPEPKPSPLLSVEPGDTFSVLGDNYQTDAIVTLVDGDRRIRLARVGDNAEGAEQWFLASSVPEIPTSLLVQEDDGTPPGLVMRSAAANVQSSKGVREGVSAQYSFTAEGEPESKVAFSYIIGDETRYLTGKPINDLDVEFFGAAQS
;
A
#
# COMPACT_ATOMS: atom_id res chain seq x y z
N MET A 1 12.66 -26.36 10.94
CA MET A 1 12.37 -27.11 9.70
C MET A 1 11.63 -26.26 8.66
N GLU A 2 10.68 -25.39 9.05
CA GLU A 2 9.92 -24.55 8.11
C GLU A 2 10.77 -23.55 7.31
N GLN A 3 11.82 -22.97 7.90
CA GLN A 3 12.74 -22.06 7.19
C GLN A 3 13.55 -22.74 6.07
N GLN A 4 13.96 -24.00 6.25
CA GLN A 4 14.73 -24.74 5.24
C GLN A 4 13.87 -25.19 4.04
N VAL A 5 12.57 -25.41 4.27
CA VAL A 5 11.61 -25.73 3.20
C VAL A 5 11.29 -24.48 2.36
N ARG A 6 11.21 -23.30 3.00
CA ARG A 6 11.01 -22.01 2.32
C ARG A 6 12.12 -21.68 1.30
N THR A 7 13.38 -21.84 1.68
CA THR A 7 14.54 -21.54 0.81
C THR A 7 14.64 -22.49 -0.39
N GLY A 8 14.15 -23.73 -0.26
CA GLY A 8 14.16 -24.71 -1.36
C GLY A 8 13.13 -24.40 -2.45
N LEU A 9 11.97 -23.85 -2.07
CA LEU A 9 10.89 -23.53 -2.99
C LEU A 9 11.17 -22.25 -3.80
N GLU A 10 11.87 -21.27 -3.21
CA GLU A 10 12.28 -20.02 -3.89
C GLU A 10 13.22 -20.24 -5.10
N ARG A 11 13.87 -21.40 -5.18
CA ARG A 11 14.73 -21.80 -6.31
C ARG A 11 13.98 -22.40 -7.50
N ILE A 12 12.67 -22.61 -7.39
CA ILE A 12 11.84 -23.14 -8.47
C ILE A 12 11.45 -21.97 -9.40
N PRO A 13 11.82 -21.99 -10.69
CA PRO A 13 11.40 -20.98 -11.66
C PRO A 13 9.87 -20.80 -11.63
N GLY A 14 9.41 -19.56 -11.47
CA GLY A 14 7.98 -19.22 -11.34
C GLY A 14 7.41 -19.25 -9.92
N TYR A 15 8.08 -19.89 -8.93
CA TYR A 15 7.57 -19.96 -7.56
C TYR A 15 7.59 -18.59 -6.84
N ALA A 16 8.61 -17.77 -7.07
CA ALA A 16 8.65 -16.40 -6.53
C ALA A 16 7.55 -15.50 -7.12
N GLY A 17 7.13 -15.72 -8.36
CA GLY A 17 5.98 -15.04 -8.97
C GLY A 17 4.65 -15.55 -8.40
N TYR A 18 4.54 -16.87 -8.19
CA TYR A 18 3.38 -17.50 -7.57
C TYR A 18 3.18 -17.04 -6.13
N ARG A 19 4.23 -17.03 -5.31
CA ARG A 19 4.17 -16.58 -3.92
C ARG A 19 3.81 -15.10 -3.80
N ARG A 20 4.37 -14.23 -4.65
CA ARG A 20 3.97 -12.81 -4.71
C ARG A 20 2.49 -12.63 -5.08
N LYS A 21 1.94 -13.51 -5.94
CA LYS A 21 0.51 -13.51 -6.26
C LYS A 21 -0.35 -14.00 -5.07
N GLU A 22 0.12 -15.01 -4.35
CA GLU A 22 -0.58 -15.53 -3.17
C GLU A 22 -0.55 -14.55 -1.99
N ASP A 23 0.59 -13.92 -1.72
CA ASP A 23 0.71 -12.87 -0.69
C ASP A 23 -0.23 -11.67 -1.01
N ARG A 24 -0.31 -11.26 -2.28
CA ARG A 24 -1.27 -10.23 -2.73
C ARG A 24 -2.74 -10.66 -2.57
N ARG A 25 -3.04 -11.96 -2.70
CA ARG A 25 -4.40 -12.49 -2.50
C ARG A 25 -4.80 -12.47 -1.03
N ASP A 26 -3.88 -12.79 -0.13
CA ASP A 26 -4.12 -12.74 1.31
C ASP A 26 -4.34 -11.29 1.78
N ASP A 27 -3.55 -10.34 1.26
CA ASP A 27 -3.75 -8.92 1.53
C ASP A 27 -5.09 -8.38 0.98
N ASP A 28 -5.45 -8.72 -0.26
CA ASP A 28 -6.75 -8.35 -0.84
C ASP A 28 -7.93 -8.88 0.01
N LYS A 29 -7.84 -10.15 0.42
CA LYS A 29 -8.86 -10.77 1.26
C LYS A 29 -9.01 -10.05 2.59
N ARG A 30 -7.89 -9.71 3.22
CA ARG A 30 -7.87 -8.99 4.49
C ARG A 30 -8.55 -7.63 4.35
N ILE A 31 -8.18 -6.84 3.34
CA ILE A 31 -8.80 -5.53 3.06
C ILE A 31 -10.32 -5.67 2.84
N ARG A 32 -10.76 -6.65 2.04
CA ARG A 32 -12.19 -6.87 1.80
C ARG A 32 -12.96 -7.27 3.05
N ASN A 33 -12.35 -8.08 3.92
CA ASN A 33 -12.97 -8.41 5.21
C ASN A 33 -13.08 -7.16 6.09
N GLU A 34 -12.03 -6.35 6.20
CA GLU A 34 -12.04 -5.09 6.95
C GLU A 34 -13.15 -4.14 6.44
N ILE A 35 -13.28 -3.98 5.12
CA ILE A 35 -14.36 -3.19 4.50
C ILE A 35 -15.74 -3.77 4.82
N SER A 36 -15.91 -5.08 4.64
CA SER A 36 -17.20 -5.74 4.88
C SER A 36 -17.62 -5.64 6.34
N ASP A 37 -16.67 -5.77 7.27
CA ASP A 37 -16.93 -5.65 8.70
C ASP A 37 -17.27 -4.20 9.09
N ALA A 38 -16.60 -3.21 8.48
CA ALA A 38 -16.95 -1.80 8.66
C ALA A 38 -18.39 -1.50 8.18
N LEU A 39 -18.78 -2.00 7.00
CA LEU A 39 -20.15 -1.88 6.50
C LEU A 39 -21.17 -2.62 7.39
N SER A 40 -20.81 -3.79 7.91
CA SER A 40 -21.67 -4.55 8.84
C SER A 40 -21.91 -3.75 10.14
N ALA A 41 -20.89 -3.07 10.65
CA ALA A 41 -21.06 -2.17 11.79
C ALA A 41 -22.02 -1.01 11.49
N GLN A 42 -22.01 -0.47 10.26
CA GLN A 42 -22.95 0.57 9.85
C GLN A 42 -24.39 0.06 9.72
N VAL A 43 -24.58 -1.18 9.26
CA VAL A 43 -25.90 -1.86 9.29
C VAL A 43 -26.45 -1.89 10.72
N ASP A 44 -25.61 -2.24 11.69
CA ASP A 44 -26.02 -2.31 13.09
C ASP A 44 -26.35 -0.92 13.66
N ALA A 45 -25.55 0.09 13.33
CA ALA A 45 -25.79 1.48 13.74
C ALA A 45 -27.13 2.01 13.18
N LEU A 46 -27.37 1.84 11.88
CA LEU A 46 -28.62 2.22 11.24
C LEU A 46 -29.81 1.44 11.81
N THR A 47 -29.65 0.16 12.12
CA THR A 47 -30.70 -0.67 12.74
C THR A 47 -31.06 -0.16 14.12
N ARG A 48 -30.07 0.16 14.96
CA ARG A 48 -30.31 0.79 16.28
C ARG A 48 -31.00 2.14 16.14
N ARG A 49 -30.58 2.95 15.17
CA ARG A 49 -31.20 4.25 14.90
C ARG A 49 -32.67 4.11 14.49
N ASN A 50 -32.97 3.16 13.62
CA ASN A 50 -34.32 2.86 13.18
C ASN A 50 -35.21 2.42 14.36
N ALA A 51 -34.70 1.54 15.23
CA ALA A 51 -35.41 1.09 16.42
C ALA A 51 -35.73 2.23 17.40
N ALA A 52 -34.79 3.17 17.60
CA ALA A 52 -35.00 4.33 18.46
C ALA A 52 -36.13 5.25 17.94
N LEU A 53 -36.23 5.44 16.62
CA LEU A 53 -37.33 6.20 16.01
C LEU A 53 -38.69 5.50 16.19
N VAL A 54 -38.73 4.18 16.06
CA VAL A 54 -39.95 3.38 16.34
C VAL A 54 -40.39 3.54 17.80
N GLU A 55 -39.47 3.46 18.76
CA GLU A 55 -39.76 3.65 20.18
C GLU A 55 -40.30 5.06 20.47
N ALA A 56 -39.74 6.07 19.80
CA ALA A 56 -40.20 7.46 19.85
C ALA A 56 -41.54 7.69 19.11
N ARG A 57 -42.11 6.66 18.47
CA ARG A 57 -43.30 6.73 17.59
C ARG A 57 -43.15 7.68 16.40
N ASP A 58 -41.92 7.94 16.00
CA ASP A 58 -41.59 8.72 14.82
C ASP A 58 -41.38 7.79 13.62
N LEU A 59 -42.42 7.66 12.80
CA LEU A 59 -42.43 6.73 11.68
C LEU A 59 -42.07 7.38 10.34
N THR A 60 -41.73 8.68 10.35
CA THR A 60 -41.63 9.49 9.12
C THR A 60 -40.52 9.00 8.18
N GLN A 61 -39.41 8.50 8.72
CA GLN A 61 -38.23 8.10 7.95
C GLN A 61 -37.91 6.60 7.97
N ILE A 62 -38.69 5.80 8.69
CA ILE A 62 -38.42 4.37 8.93
C ILE A 62 -38.19 3.61 7.62
N SER A 63 -39.11 3.72 6.66
CA SER A 63 -39.00 2.99 5.39
C SER A 63 -37.82 3.44 4.51
N LYS A 64 -37.28 4.66 4.71
CA LYS A 64 -36.05 5.08 4.04
C LYS A 64 -34.83 4.44 4.67
N ILE A 65 -34.76 4.45 6.00
CA ILE A 65 -33.66 3.84 6.76
C ILE A 65 -33.63 2.33 6.55
N GLU A 66 -34.77 1.65 6.53
CA GLU A 66 -34.86 0.21 6.24
C GLU A 66 -34.31 -0.16 4.86
N ARG A 67 -34.58 0.66 3.83
CA ARG A 67 -34.02 0.45 2.50
C ARG A 67 -32.50 0.61 2.50
N LEU A 68 -31.98 1.64 3.17
CA LEU A 68 -30.54 1.87 3.32
C LEU A 68 -29.86 0.70 4.06
N ILE A 69 -30.47 0.20 5.14
CA ILE A 69 -30.00 -0.99 5.87
C ILE A 69 -29.88 -2.19 4.92
N GLY A 70 -30.91 -2.45 4.11
CA GLY A 70 -30.90 -3.55 3.15
C GLY A 70 -29.80 -3.42 2.11
N GLN A 71 -29.58 -2.22 1.57
CA GLN A 71 -28.54 -1.95 0.58
C GLN A 71 -27.13 -2.08 1.15
N VAL A 72 -26.86 -1.48 2.31
CA VAL A 72 -25.55 -1.57 2.97
C VAL A 72 -25.23 -3.02 3.35
N ARG A 73 -26.22 -3.78 3.83
CA ARG A 73 -26.05 -5.22 4.11
C ARG A 73 -25.70 -6.00 2.84
N LEU A 74 -26.42 -5.75 1.74
CA LEU A 74 -26.14 -6.39 0.46
C LEU A 74 -24.71 -6.06 -0.02
N LEU A 75 -24.26 -4.82 0.11
CA LEU A 75 -22.88 -4.43 -0.22
C LEU A 75 -21.86 -5.18 0.64
N ALA A 76 -22.07 -5.22 1.96
CA ALA A 76 -21.19 -5.94 2.87
C ALA A 76 -21.06 -7.42 2.48
N ASP A 77 -22.18 -8.08 2.19
CA ASP A 77 -22.21 -9.48 1.79
C ASP A 77 -21.52 -9.70 0.44
N ARG A 78 -21.80 -8.85 -0.55
CA ARG A 78 -21.17 -8.93 -1.89
C ARG A 78 -19.65 -8.79 -1.81
N ILE A 79 -19.14 -7.86 -1.01
CA ILE A 79 -17.69 -7.68 -0.82
C ILE A 79 -17.07 -8.90 -0.14
N ARG A 80 -17.75 -9.44 0.89
CA ARG A 80 -17.31 -10.63 1.63
C ARG A 80 -17.26 -11.88 0.76
N THR A 81 -18.24 -12.06 -0.12
CA THR A 81 -18.37 -13.26 -0.96
C THR A 81 -17.75 -13.13 -2.35
N ALA A 82 -17.23 -11.96 -2.73
CA ALA A 82 -16.65 -11.76 -4.06
C ALA A 82 -15.55 -12.81 -4.32
N THR A 83 -15.69 -13.56 -5.41
CA THR A 83 -14.75 -14.61 -5.79
C THR A 83 -13.40 -14.00 -6.20
N TYR A 84 -12.32 -14.72 -5.96
CA TYR A 84 -11.01 -14.36 -6.50
C TYR A 84 -11.02 -14.60 -8.02
N GLY A 85 -11.28 -13.57 -8.84
CA GLY A 85 -11.23 -13.70 -10.31
C GLY A 85 -9.83 -13.84 -10.89
N TYR A 86 -8.82 -14.05 -10.05
CA TYR A 86 -7.58 -14.68 -10.50
C TYR A 86 -7.86 -16.14 -10.76
N GLY A 87 -8.23 -16.47 -12.00
CA GLY A 87 -8.25 -17.85 -12.45
C GLY A 87 -7.02 -18.58 -11.95
N GLY A 88 -7.20 -19.85 -11.53
CA GLY A 88 -6.11 -20.67 -11.00
C GLY A 88 -4.93 -20.74 -11.96
N LEU A 89 -3.88 -21.46 -11.57
CA LEU A 89 -2.60 -21.65 -12.30
C LEU A 89 -2.67 -21.95 -13.83
N PHE A 90 -3.86 -22.12 -14.40
CA PHE A 90 -4.16 -22.47 -15.78
C PHE A 90 -5.12 -21.50 -16.49
N SER A 91 -5.36 -20.27 -15.99
CA SER A 91 -6.15 -19.29 -16.74
C SER A 91 -5.36 -18.74 -17.93
N GLU A 92 -5.90 -18.88 -19.13
CA GLU A 92 -5.33 -18.46 -20.42
C GLU A 92 -5.07 -16.95 -20.54
N ASN A 93 -5.58 -16.15 -19.60
CA ASN A 93 -5.38 -14.70 -19.55
C ASN A 93 -4.29 -14.37 -18.51
N THR A 94 -3.09 -14.02 -18.98
CA THR A 94 -2.09 -13.37 -18.14
C THR A 94 -2.70 -12.06 -17.60
N VAL A 95 -2.89 -11.97 -16.29
CA VAL A 95 -3.29 -10.69 -15.68
C VAL A 95 -2.08 -9.76 -15.73
N ASP A 96 -2.18 -8.73 -16.57
CA ASP A 96 -1.14 -7.73 -16.78
C ASP A 96 -1.15 -6.66 -15.69
N GLU A 97 -0.03 -5.96 -15.50
CA GLU A 97 0.15 -4.92 -14.48
C GLU A 97 -0.96 -3.84 -14.49
N PRO A 98 -1.48 -3.35 -15.63
CA PRO A 98 -2.55 -2.34 -15.63
C PRO A 98 -3.87 -2.80 -15.01
N VAL A 99 -4.17 -4.10 -15.08
CA VAL A 99 -5.37 -4.69 -14.45
C VAL A 99 -5.19 -4.72 -12.93
N LEU A 100 -4.01 -5.13 -12.47
CA LEU A 100 -3.67 -5.17 -11.05
C LEU A 100 -3.69 -3.78 -10.43
N ASP A 101 -3.12 -2.81 -11.12
CA ASP A 101 -3.11 -1.41 -10.68
C ASP A 101 -4.53 -0.86 -10.55
N GLN A 102 -5.42 -1.17 -11.49
CA GLN A 102 -6.79 -0.68 -11.42
C GLN A 102 -7.61 -1.39 -10.33
N ILE A 103 -7.41 -2.69 -10.09
CA ILE A 103 -8.04 -3.39 -8.95
C ILE A 103 -7.65 -2.70 -7.64
N ARG A 104 -6.37 -2.37 -7.47
CA ARG A 104 -5.89 -1.60 -6.30
C ARG A 104 -6.57 -0.23 -6.20
N GLN A 105 -6.73 0.50 -7.30
CA GLN A 105 -7.44 1.80 -7.30
C GLN A 105 -8.89 1.65 -6.83
N PHE A 106 -9.58 0.59 -7.24
CA PHE A 106 -10.91 0.29 -6.72
C PHE A 106 -10.90 0.01 -5.21
N ASP A 107 -9.94 -0.77 -4.72
CA ASP A 107 -9.84 -1.09 -3.29
C ASP A 107 -9.59 0.17 -2.43
N LEU A 108 -8.70 1.06 -2.87
CA LEU A 108 -8.44 2.35 -2.20
C LEU A 108 -9.68 3.26 -2.22
N ALA A 109 -10.36 3.35 -3.37
CA ALA A 109 -11.59 4.11 -3.47
C ALA A 109 -12.67 3.55 -2.53
N LEU A 110 -12.84 2.23 -2.45
CA LEU A 110 -13.77 1.58 -1.54
C LEU A 110 -13.46 1.92 -0.07
N GLN A 111 -12.20 1.86 0.36
CA GLN A 111 -11.82 2.22 1.74
C GLN A 111 -12.18 3.67 2.07
N ARG A 112 -11.90 4.60 1.15
CA ARG A 112 -12.22 6.02 1.30
C ARG A 112 -13.73 6.26 1.39
N GLU A 113 -14.50 5.76 0.43
CA GLU A 113 -15.97 5.93 0.40
C GLU A 113 -16.62 5.25 1.62
N VAL A 114 -16.13 4.09 2.08
CA VAL A 114 -16.61 3.45 3.32
C VAL A 114 -16.35 4.37 4.53
N SER A 115 -15.18 5.00 4.62
CA SER A 115 -14.87 5.95 5.70
C SER A 115 -15.82 7.17 5.68
N THR A 116 -16.17 7.66 4.50
CA THR A 116 -17.20 8.69 4.33
C THR A 116 -18.57 8.19 4.81
N LEU A 117 -18.98 6.97 4.44
CA LEU A 117 -20.24 6.37 4.89
C LEU A 117 -20.28 6.24 6.42
N VAL A 118 -19.20 5.78 7.06
CA VAL A 118 -19.10 5.71 8.53
C VAL A 118 -19.37 7.08 9.15
N THR A 119 -18.71 8.12 8.64
CA THR A 119 -18.89 9.49 9.14
C THR A 119 -20.35 9.97 9.02
N LEU A 120 -21.01 9.67 7.90
CA LEU A 120 -22.41 10.04 7.68
C LEU A 120 -23.37 9.27 8.61
N VAL A 121 -23.17 7.97 8.79
CA VAL A 121 -23.98 7.14 9.69
C VAL A 121 -23.78 7.52 11.15
N ASP A 122 -22.55 7.84 11.56
CA ASP A 122 -22.25 8.31 12.92
C ASP A 122 -22.95 9.65 13.19
N GLY A 123 -22.90 10.58 12.23
CA GLY A 123 -23.63 11.85 12.32
C GLY A 123 -25.15 11.63 12.49
N LEU A 124 -25.72 10.70 11.72
CA LEU A 124 -27.14 10.34 11.81
C LEU A 124 -27.50 9.70 13.16
N SER A 125 -26.63 8.80 13.64
CA SER A 125 -26.85 7.99 14.84
C SER A 125 -26.73 8.81 16.13
N ASN A 126 -25.87 9.82 16.13
CA ASN A 126 -25.66 10.73 17.26
C ASN A 126 -26.72 11.83 17.36
N SER A 127 -27.54 12.04 16.32
CA SER A 127 -28.64 13.00 16.35
C SER A 127 -29.82 12.48 17.19
N ILE A 128 -30.43 13.34 18.00
CA ILE A 128 -31.64 12.99 18.77
C ILE A 128 -32.91 13.21 17.92
N SER A 129 -32.85 14.13 16.96
CA SER A 129 -33.98 14.51 16.10
C SER A 129 -34.15 13.56 14.92
N THR A 130 -35.38 13.45 14.41
CA THR A 130 -35.68 12.80 13.13
C THR A 130 -34.68 13.21 12.05
N PRO A 131 -34.04 12.25 11.34
CA PRO A 131 -33.20 12.58 10.20
C PRO A 131 -33.89 13.46 9.16
N ALA A 132 -33.18 14.47 8.66
CA ALA A 132 -33.69 15.23 7.52
C ALA A 132 -33.67 14.35 6.26
N ASN A 133 -34.58 14.61 5.33
CA ASN A 133 -34.58 13.92 4.03
C ASN A 133 -33.24 14.09 3.30
N SER A 134 -32.64 15.28 3.38
CA SER A 134 -31.34 15.57 2.79
C SER A 134 -30.22 14.68 3.31
N ASP A 135 -30.23 14.34 4.61
CA ASP A 135 -29.19 13.50 5.22
C ASP A 135 -29.29 12.07 4.69
N LEU A 136 -30.53 11.57 4.58
CA LEU A 136 -30.81 10.24 4.02
C LEU A 136 -30.53 10.18 2.52
N ASP A 137 -30.79 11.27 1.79
CA ASP A 137 -30.49 11.36 0.36
C ASP A 137 -28.96 11.41 0.14
N THR A 138 -28.20 12.11 1.00
CA THR A 138 -26.73 12.06 1.01
C THR A 138 -26.21 10.66 1.30
N LEU A 139 -26.76 9.98 2.30
CA LEU A 139 -26.41 8.58 2.60
C LEU A 139 -26.69 7.66 1.40
N GLN A 140 -27.85 7.85 0.75
CA GLN A 140 -28.22 7.08 -0.42
C GLN A 140 -27.24 7.29 -1.58
N HIS A 141 -26.79 8.52 -1.81
CA HIS A 141 -25.77 8.81 -2.83
C HIS A 141 -24.43 8.14 -2.53
N GLU A 142 -24.01 8.12 -1.26
CA GLU A 142 -22.79 7.42 -0.82
C GLU A 142 -22.89 5.90 -1.07
N VAL A 143 -24.01 5.29 -0.66
CA VAL A 143 -24.28 3.87 -0.91
C VAL A 143 -24.26 3.55 -2.41
N SER A 144 -24.82 4.42 -3.25
CA SER A 144 -24.78 4.25 -4.72
C SER A 144 -23.37 4.37 -5.29
N ARG A 145 -22.50 5.23 -4.74
CA ARG A 145 -21.09 5.30 -5.17
C ARG A 145 -20.35 4.01 -4.84
N LEU A 146 -20.53 3.49 -3.64
CA LEU A 146 -19.98 2.20 -3.23
C LEU A 146 -20.43 1.06 -4.14
N ASP A 147 -21.72 1.03 -4.51
CA ASP A 147 -22.26 0.03 -5.44
C ASP A 147 -21.55 0.05 -6.80
N VAL A 148 -21.37 1.25 -7.37
CA VAL A 148 -20.65 1.44 -8.64
C VAL A 148 -19.19 0.98 -8.54
N LEU A 149 -18.51 1.24 -7.41
CA LEU A 149 -17.13 0.80 -7.19
C LEU A 149 -17.03 -0.72 -7.07
N VAL A 150 -17.95 -1.36 -6.34
CA VAL A 150 -17.99 -2.83 -6.20
C VAL A 150 -18.25 -3.50 -7.55
N ASP A 151 -19.18 -2.96 -8.34
CA ASP A 151 -19.48 -3.44 -9.69
C ASP A 151 -18.29 -3.28 -10.64
N GLY A 152 -17.68 -2.09 -10.67
CA GLY A 152 -16.54 -1.80 -11.52
C GLY A 152 -15.35 -2.72 -11.20
N ARG A 153 -15.07 -2.93 -9.90
CA ARG A 153 -14.05 -3.87 -9.45
C ARG A 153 -14.35 -5.30 -9.92
N ALA A 154 -15.58 -5.77 -9.70
CA ALA A 154 -16.00 -7.11 -10.12
C ALA A 154 -15.84 -7.30 -11.63
N GLN A 155 -16.20 -6.30 -12.44
CA GLN A 155 -16.02 -6.36 -13.89
C GLN A 155 -14.54 -6.45 -14.31
N VAL A 156 -13.64 -5.69 -13.68
CA VAL A 156 -12.19 -5.79 -13.97
C VAL A 156 -11.67 -7.17 -13.63
N VAL A 157 -12.08 -7.69 -12.48
CA VAL A 157 -11.71 -9.02 -11.98
C VAL A 157 -12.24 -10.14 -12.88
N ASP A 158 -13.50 -10.06 -13.30
CA ASP A 158 -14.15 -11.10 -14.11
C ASP A 158 -13.68 -11.09 -15.57
N THR A 159 -13.38 -9.90 -16.11
CA THR A 159 -12.97 -9.75 -17.52
C THR A 159 -11.46 -9.80 -17.74
N ALA A 160 -10.67 -9.66 -16.66
CA ALA A 160 -9.22 -9.45 -16.71
C ALA A 160 -8.83 -8.29 -17.65
N ARG A 161 -9.65 -7.23 -17.69
CA ARG A 161 -9.44 -6.04 -18.52
C ARG A 161 -9.69 -4.78 -17.71
N PRO A 162 -8.95 -3.68 -17.96
CA PRO A 162 -9.23 -2.43 -17.28
C PRO A 162 -10.62 -1.89 -17.63
N HIS A 163 -11.34 -1.37 -16.62
CA HIS A 163 -12.57 -0.62 -16.75
C HIS A 163 -12.31 0.69 -17.52
N GLN A 164 -13.20 1.02 -18.46
CA GLN A 164 -13.01 2.19 -19.35
C GLN A 164 -14.11 3.25 -19.22
N ASP A 165 -15.18 2.99 -18.44
CA ASP A 165 -16.25 3.97 -18.27
C ASP A 165 -15.75 5.20 -17.51
N ALA A 166 -15.87 6.38 -18.13
CA ALA A 166 -15.38 7.64 -17.58
C ALA A 166 -16.03 8.01 -16.24
N LYS A 167 -17.29 7.64 -15.98
CA LYS A 167 -17.97 7.92 -14.71
C LYS A 167 -17.39 7.06 -13.60
N VAL A 168 -17.16 5.78 -13.86
CA VAL A 168 -16.53 4.88 -12.87
C VAL A 168 -15.10 5.32 -12.61
N LEU A 169 -14.36 5.62 -13.68
CA LEU A 169 -12.99 6.13 -13.58
C LEU A 169 -12.90 7.45 -12.80
N SER A 170 -13.92 8.30 -12.84
CA SER A 170 -13.95 9.54 -12.04
C SER A 170 -14.16 9.32 -10.54
N LEU A 171 -14.63 8.13 -10.14
CA LEU A 171 -14.73 7.73 -8.72
C LEU A 171 -13.42 7.12 -8.21
N LEU A 172 -12.56 6.68 -9.14
CA LEU A 172 -11.19 6.32 -8.85
C LEU A 172 -10.38 7.61 -8.78
N ASP A 173 -9.84 7.92 -7.61
CA ASP A 173 -8.88 9.00 -7.53
C ASP A 173 -7.60 8.57 -8.27
N THR A 174 -7.07 9.43 -9.12
CA THR A 174 -5.64 9.43 -9.47
C THR A 174 -4.86 10.00 -8.30
N ILE A 175 -4.89 9.33 -7.15
CA ILE A 175 -3.72 9.34 -6.28
C ILE A 175 -2.93 8.13 -6.75
N PRO A 176 -1.92 8.28 -7.64
CA PRO A 176 -0.92 7.25 -7.71
C PRO A 176 -0.29 7.24 -6.32
N GLU A 177 -0.75 6.33 -5.46
CA GLU A 177 0.14 5.93 -4.39
C GLU A 177 1.44 5.49 -5.07
N PRO A 178 2.59 6.00 -4.63
CA PRO A 178 3.86 5.63 -5.25
C PRO A 178 3.91 4.11 -5.23
N LYS A 179 3.98 3.51 -6.42
CA LYS A 179 4.32 2.10 -6.55
C LYS A 179 5.54 1.90 -5.64
N PRO A 180 5.52 0.96 -4.69
CA PRO A 180 6.65 0.78 -3.78
C PRO A 180 7.89 0.67 -4.66
N SER A 181 8.86 1.56 -4.40
CA SER A 181 10.03 1.70 -5.23
C SER A 181 10.58 0.33 -5.59
N PRO A 182 10.86 0.04 -6.87
CA PRO A 182 11.37 -1.27 -7.24
C PRO A 182 12.72 -1.58 -6.55
N LEU A 183 13.42 -0.53 -6.08
CA LEU A 183 14.61 -0.60 -5.24
C LEU A 183 14.36 -1.20 -3.83
N LEU A 184 13.11 -1.32 -3.36
CA LEU A 184 12.80 -2.08 -2.13
C LEU A 184 13.08 -3.59 -2.27
N SER A 185 13.14 -4.09 -3.50
CA SER A 185 13.36 -5.51 -3.81
C SER A 185 14.78 -5.84 -4.30
N VAL A 186 15.68 -4.86 -4.37
CA VAL A 186 17.03 -5.03 -4.92
C VAL A 186 17.93 -5.86 -3.99
N GLU A 187 18.56 -6.90 -4.51
CA GLU A 187 19.46 -7.78 -3.79
C GLU A 187 20.94 -7.51 -4.14
N PRO A 188 21.91 -7.92 -3.30
CA PRO A 188 23.32 -7.81 -3.66
C PRO A 188 23.62 -8.55 -4.96
N GLY A 189 24.30 -7.88 -5.89
CA GLY A 189 24.63 -8.37 -7.22
C GLY A 189 23.69 -7.88 -8.32
N ASP A 190 22.49 -7.40 -7.99
CA ASP A 190 21.52 -6.90 -8.96
C ASP A 190 22.03 -5.65 -9.69
N THR A 191 21.67 -5.54 -10.97
CA THR A 191 22.01 -4.41 -11.85
C THR A 191 20.75 -3.69 -12.32
N PHE A 192 20.78 -2.35 -12.25
CA PHE A 192 19.69 -1.49 -12.68
C PHE A 192 20.25 -0.18 -13.25
N SER A 193 19.47 0.52 -14.08
CA SER A 193 19.73 1.91 -14.45
C SER A 193 18.83 2.85 -13.68
N VAL A 194 19.35 4.06 -13.45
CA VAL A 194 18.55 5.23 -13.08
C VAL A 194 18.92 6.36 -14.03
N LEU A 195 17.93 6.90 -14.76
CA LEU A 195 18.16 7.95 -15.77
C LEU A 195 19.23 7.62 -16.83
N GLY A 196 19.41 6.32 -17.14
CA GLY A 196 20.39 5.83 -18.11
C GLY A 196 21.79 5.52 -17.55
N ASP A 197 22.07 5.87 -16.29
CA ASP A 197 23.30 5.48 -15.60
C ASP A 197 23.15 4.10 -14.98
N ASN A 198 24.12 3.21 -15.20
CA ASN A 198 24.06 1.82 -14.74
C ASN A 198 24.72 1.65 -13.37
N TYR A 199 24.03 0.95 -12.49
CA TYR A 199 24.48 0.65 -11.14
C TYR A 199 24.46 -0.86 -10.89
N GLN A 200 25.37 -1.31 -10.02
CA GLN A 200 25.38 -2.67 -9.49
C GLN A 200 25.40 -2.60 -7.97
N THR A 201 24.52 -3.36 -7.35
CA THR A 201 24.42 -3.41 -5.88
C THR A 201 25.52 -4.29 -5.30
N ASP A 202 26.32 -3.79 -4.34
CA ASP A 202 27.34 -4.59 -3.65
C ASP A 202 26.98 -4.90 -2.19
N ALA A 203 26.14 -4.08 -1.56
CA ALA A 203 25.63 -4.32 -0.22
C ALA A 203 24.21 -3.76 -0.02
N ILE A 204 23.46 -4.41 0.86
CA ILE A 204 22.13 -4.01 1.30
C ILE A 204 22.12 -3.83 2.81
N VAL A 205 21.49 -2.75 3.27
CA VAL A 205 21.06 -2.57 4.66
C VAL A 205 19.54 -2.41 4.67
N THR A 206 18.84 -3.28 5.40
CA THR A 206 17.39 -3.17 5.62
C THR A 206 17.11 -2.87 7.08
N LEU A 207 16.39 -1.79 7.34
CA LEU A 207 15.92 -1.41 8.67
C LEU A 207 14.43 -1.73 8.78
N VAL A 208 14.05 -2.41 9.86
CA VAL A 208 12.68 -2.82 10.15
C VAL A 208 12.23 -2.22 11.49
N ASP A 209 11.20 -1.38 11.45
CA ASP A 209 10.55 -0.75 12.61
C ASP A 209 9.03 -1.00 12.50
N GLY A 210 8.56 -2.11 13.08
CA GLY A 210 7.20 -2.60 12.87
C GLY A 210 6.93 -2.91 11.40
N ASP A 211 5.92 -2.27 10.81
CA ASP A 211 5.58 -2.38 9.38
C ASP A 211 6.42 -1.45 8.48
N ARG A 212 7.25 -0.59 9.08
CA ARG A 212 8.13 0.33 8.35
C ARG A 212 9.37 -0.42 7.91
N ARG A 213 9.65 -0.40 6.61
CA ARG A 213 10.82 -1.01 6.00
C ARG A 213 11.57 0.04 5.19
N ILE A 214 12.84 0.24 5.53
CA ILE A 214 13.75 1.12 4.81
C ILE A 214 14.89 0.26 4.27
N ARG A 215 15.21 0.41 2.99
CA ARG A 215 16.28 -0.32 2.32
C ARG A 215 17.29 0.66 1.75
N LEU A 216 18.56 0.39 2.01
CA LEU A 216 19.71 1.12 1.52
C LEU A 216 20.55 0.17 0.69
N ALA A 217 20.72 0.47 -0.59
CA ALA A 217 21.49 -0.31 -1.55
C ALA A 217 22.75 0.44 -1.93
N ARG A 218 23.91 -0.08 -1.51
CA ARG A 218 25.21 0.49 -1.89
C ARG A 218 25.53 0.10 -3.32
N VAL A 219 26.05 1.06 -4.08
CA VAL A 219 26.35 0.91 -5.51
C VAL A 219 27.80 1.31 -5.86
N GLY A 220 28.70 1.18 -4.88
CA GLY A 220 30.10 1.58 -5.01
C GLY A 220 30.36 3.02 -4.56
N ASP A 221 31.39 3.63 -5.12
CA ASP A 221 31.86 4.97 -4.75
C ASP A 221 31.70 5.93 -5.94
N ASN A 222 31.39 7.20 -5.68
CA ASN A 222 31.27 8.23 -6.70
C ASN A 222 32.65 8.64 -7.27
N ALA A 223 32.67 9.57 -8.22
CA ALA A 223 33.91 10.09 -8.81
C ALA A 223 34.87 10.76 -7.80
N GLU A 224 34.34 11.18 -6.65
CA GLU A 224 35.09 11.82 -5.56
C GLU A 224 35.56 10.79 -4.50
N GLY A 225 35.19 9.51 -4.65
CA GLY A 225 35.55 8.42 -3.73
C GLY A 225 34.61 8.24 -2.54
N ALA A 226 33.48 8.95 -2.49
CA ALA A 226 32.48 8.80 -1.44
C ALA A 226 31.47 7.69 -1.79
N GLU A 227 31.10 6.85 -0.80
CA GLU A 227 30.16 5.74 -1.01
C GLU A 227 28.79 6.26 -1.48
N GLN A 228 28.23 5.65 -2.52
CA GLN A 228 26.90 5.96 -3.05
C GLN A 228 25.88 4.89 -2.66
N TRP A 229 24.69 5.35 -2.31
CA TRP A 229 23.60 4.54 -1.78
C TRP A 229 22.27 4.95 -2.39
N PHE A 230 21.49 3.99 -2.85
CA PHE A 230 20.06 4.22 -3.11
C PHE A 230 19.26 3.92 -1.86
N LEU A 231 18.41 4.85 -1.46
CA LEU A 231 17.44 4.68 -0.40
C LEU A 231 16.06 4.42 -1.01
N ALA A 232 15.35 3.43 -0.48
CA ALA A 232 13.96 3.14 -0.80
C ALA A 232 13.20 2.79 0.49
N SER A 233 11.92 3.14 0.57
CA SER A 233 11.16 2.97 1.82
C SER A 233 9.70 2.60 1.59
N SER A 234 9.12 1.81 2.50
CA SER A 234 7.66 1.63 2.59
C SER A 234 6.95 2.79 3.30
N VAL A 235 7.71 3.77 3.76
CA VAL A 235 7.26 4.94 4.52
C VAL A 235 7.10 6.13 3.56
N PRO A 236 5.86 6.65 3.34
CA PRO A 236 5.62 7.73 2.38
C PRO A 236 6.43 9.01 2.62
N GLU A 237 6.79 9.30 3.88
CA GLU A 237 7.58 10.48 4.22
C GLU A 237 9.07 10.38 3.84
N ILE A 238 9.53 9.20 3.42
CA ILE A 238 10.93 8.95 3.04
C ILE A 238 10.97 8.66 1.53
N PRO A 239 11.26 9.66 0.68
CA PRO A 239 11.28 9.47 -0.76
C PRO A 239 12.45 8.59 -1.21
N THR A 240 12.24 7.84 -2.30
CA THR A 240 13.33 7.15 -2.99
C THR A 240 14.40 8.16 -3.38
N SER A 241 15.66 7.90 -3.04
CA SER A 241 16.73 8.88 -3.17
C SER A 241 18.06 8.26 -3.55
N LEU A 242 18.87 8.98 -4.30
CA LEU A 242 20.30 8.71 -4.44
C LEU A 242 21.05 9.55 -3.40
N LEU A 243 21.78 8.88 -2.51
CA LEU A 243 22.50 9.46 -1.40
C LEU A 243 24.00 9.17 -1.50
N VAL A 244 24.80 10.05 -0.92
CA VAL A 244 26.26 9.95 -0.82
C VAL A 244 26.63 10.01 0.65
N GLN A 245 27.60 9.20 1.05
CA GLN A 245 28.18 9.23 2.39
C GLN A 245 28.98 10.49 2.62
N GLU A 246 28.70 11.17 3.73
CA GLU A 246 29.49 12.30 4.20
C GLU A 246 30.53 11.84 5.24
N ASP A 247 31.71 12.46 5.22
CA ASP A 247 32.81 12.17 6.15
C ASP A 247 32.56 12.76 7.54
N ASP A 248 31.80 13.85 7.62
CA ASP A 248 31.36 14.47 8.86
C ASP A 248 29.90 14.92 8.79
N GLY A 249 29.13 14.64 9.84
CA GLY A 249 27.78 15.16 9.88
C GLY A 249 27.04 14.88 11.16
N THR A 250 26.13 15.80 11.46
CA THR A 250 25.18 15.64 12.55
C THR A 250 23.98 14.88 11.99
N PRO A 251 23.50 13.81 12.65
CA PRO A 251 22.31 13.11 12.22
C PRO A 251 21.14 14.07 11.99
N PRO A 252 20.40 13.93 10.89
CA PRO A 252 19.27 14.79 10.61
C PRO A 252 18.15 14.45 11.60
N GLY A 253 17.69 15.46 12.33
CA GLY A 253 16.59 15.33 13.30
C GLY A 253 17.04 14.92 14.72
N LEU A 254 16.39 15.49 15.72
CA LEU A 254 16.68 15.25 17.15
C LEU A 254 16.19 13.88 17.66
N VAL A 255 15.42 13.13 16.86
CA VAL A 255 14.70 11.93 17.31
C VAL A 255 15.15 10.70 16.51
N MET A 256 16.03 9.91 17.13
CA MET A 256 16.40 8.59 16.64
C MET A 256 15.26 7.60 16.86
N ARG A 257 14.91 6.83 15.84
CA ARG A 257 13.92 5.74 15.88
C ARG A 257 14.65 4.41 16.05
N SER A 258 14.10 3.49 16.83
CA SER A 258 14.67 2.15 17.01
C SER A 258 14.22 1.22 15.88
N ALA A 259 15.12 0.35 15.41
CA ALA A 259 14.84 -0.63 14.36
C ALA A 259 15.68 -1.90 14.55
N ALA A 260 15.33 -2.96 13.84
CA ALA A 260 16.20 -4.10 13.61
C ALA A 260 16.84 -3.99 12.21
N ALA A 261 18.16 -4.15 12.12
CA ALA A 261 18.90 -4.11 10.88
C ALA A 261 19.25 -5.51 10.37
N ASN A 262 19.02 -5.73 9.08
CA ASN A 262 19.55 -6.84 8.30
C ASN A 262 20.57 -6.29 7.30
N VAL A 263 21.82 -6.72 7.40
CA VAL A 263 22.93 -6.28 6.56
C VAL A 263 23.39 -7.45 5.71
N GLN A 264 23.41 -7.27 4.40
CA GLN A 264 23.88 -8.27 3.44
C GLN A 264 24.97 -7.66 2.56
N SER A 265 26.13 -8.29 2.51
CA SER A 265 27.25 -7.84 1.68
C SER A 265 28.11 -9.02 1.25
N SER A 266 29.11 -8.77 0.41
CA SER A 266 30.15 -9.76 0.07
C SER A 266 30.90 -10.31 1.30
N LYS A 267 30.91 -9.59 2.43
CA LYS A 267 31.55 -10.00 3.69
C LYS A 267 30.66 -10.93 4.54
N GLY A 268 29.39 -11.11 4.17
CA GLY A 268 28.44 -11.97 4.87
C GLY A 268 27.12 -11.29 5.21
N VAL A 269 26.28 -12.02 5.95
CA VAL A 269 24.93 -11.62 6.36
C VAL A 269 24.89 -11.44 7.88
N ARG A 270 24.32 -10.33 8.35
CA ARG A 270 24.00 -10.07 9.76
C ARG A 270 22.50 -9.76 9.85
N GLU A 271 21.75 -10.50 10.64
CA GLU A 271 20.29 -10.31 10.77
C GLU A 271 19.91 -9.87 12.19
N GLY A 272 18.86 -9.06 12.30
CA GLY A 272 18.27 -8.65 13.57
C GLY A 272 19.19 -7.80 14.46
N VAL A 273 20.16 -7.09 13.88
CA VAL A 273 21.10 -6.26 14.64
C VAL A 273 20.36 -5.03 15.18
N SER A 274 20.52 -4.71 16.46
CA SER A 274 19.93 -3.50 17.03
C SER A 274 20.42 -2.27 16.26
N ALA A 275 19.47 -1.46 15.80
CA ALA A 275 19.75 -0.29 15.00
C ALA A 275 18.92 0.92 15.42
N GLN A 276 19.42 2.10 15.08
CA GLN A 276 18.66 3.33 15.17
C GLN A 276 18.77 4.10 13.87
N TYR A 277 17.76 4.90 13.53
CA TYR A 277 17.80 5.74 12.33
C TYR A 277 17.05 7.05 12.49
N SER A 278 17.40 8.02 11.67
CA SER A 278 16.70 9.30 11.54
C SER A 278 16.77 9.79 10.09
N PHE A 279 15.85 10.68 9.73
CA PHE A 279 15.80 11.26 8.38
C PHE A 279 15.19 12.66 8.42
N THR A 280 15.58 13.48 7.45
CA THR A 280 14.88 14.72 7.08
C THR A 280 14.70 14.78 5.57
N ALA A 281 13.54 15.27 5.15
CA ALA A 281 13.24 15.61 3.77
C ALA A 281 12.56 17.00 3.77
N GLU A 282 13.25 18.02 3.24
CA GLU A 282 12.77 19.41 3.24
C GLU A 282 12.49 19.92 1.81
N GLY A 283 11.28 20.46 1.57
CA GLY A 283 10.96 21.53 0.59
C GLY A 283 10.97 21.24 -0.93
N GLU A 284 9.83 21.46 -1.62
CA GLU A 284 9.81 21.68 -3.09
C GLU A 284 10.59 22.95 -3.49
N PRO A 285 11.26 23.01 -4.67
CA PRO A 285 11.20 22.10 -5.81
C PRO A 285 12.48 21.25 -6.04
N GLU A 286 13.45 21.28 -5.11
CA GLU A 286 14.65 20.44 -5.12
C GLU A 286 14.93 19.90 -3.70
N SER A 287 14.02 19.05 -3.20
CA SER A 287 14.04 18.62 -1.80
C SER A 287 15.32 17.86 -1.46
N LYS A 288 16.10 18.32 -0.48
CA LYS A 288 17.28 17.58 -0.01
C LYS A 288 16.84 16.47 0.95
N VAL A 289 17.46 15.31 0.81
CA VAL A 289 17.24 14.17 1.70
C VAL A 289 18.51 13.94 2.50
N ALA A 290 18.36 13.85 3.81
CA ALA A 290 19.42 13.43 4.71
C ALA A 290 18.94 12.23 5.53
N PHE A 291 19.78 11.21 5.63
CA PHE A 291 19.47 9.97 6.33
C PHE A 291 20.64 9.56 7.21
N SER A 292 20.36 9.10 8.43
CA SER A 292 21.36 8.52 9.31
C SER A 292 20.91 7.21 9.90
N TYR A 293 21.87 6.34 10.13
CA TYR A 293 21.65 5.14 10.92
C TYR A 293 22.86 4.81 11.79
N ILE A 294 22.57 4.09 12.87
CA ILE A 294 23.54 3.49 13.79
C ILE A 294 23.24 2.00 13.83
N ILE A 295 24.21 1.15 13.48
CA ILE A 295 24.12 -0.31 13.56
C ILE A 295 25.34 -0.82 14.34
N GLY A 296 25.12 -1.30 15.55
CA GLY A 296 26.23 -1.57 16.47
C GLY A 296 27.03 -0.30 16.75
N ASP A 297 28.34 -0.32 16.45
CA ASP A 297 29.24 0.83 16.62
C ASP A 297 29.42 1.65 15.32
N GLU A 298 28.78 1.23 14.22
CA GLU A 298 28.88 1.89 12.93
C GLU A 298 27.81 2.99 12.81
N THR A 299 28.25 4.24 12.65
CA THR A 299 27.38 5.39 12.36
C THR A 299 27.58 5.83 10.92
N ARG A 300 26.47 6.08 10.22
CA ARG A 300 26.47 6.54 8.83
C ARG A 300 25.58 7.78 8.67
N TYR A 301 26.04 8.73 7.87
CA TYR A 301 25.32 9.94 7.51
C TYR A 301 25.39 10.10 5.99
N LEU A 302 24.22 10.17 5.39
CA LEU A 302 24.01 10.11 3.96
C LEU A 302 23.20 11.34 3.54
N THR A 303 23.63 12.06 2.50
CA THR A 303 22.85 13.16 1.94
C THR A 303 22.70 13.05 0.43
N GLY A 304 21.62 13.59 -0.11
CA GLY A 304 21.40 13.54 -1.55
C GLY A 304 20.06 14.09 -1.98
N LYS A 305 19.59 13.60 -3.14
CA LYS A 305 18.37 14.08 -3.80
C LYS A 305 17.40 12.92 -4.07
N PRO A 306 16.08 13.18 -4.00
CA PRO A 306 15.06 12.27 -4.47
C PRO A 306 15.25 11.92 -5.94
N ILE A 307 14.86 10.70 -6.29
CA ILE A 307 14.73 10.23 -7.67
C ILE A 307 13.29 9.80 -7.92
N ASN A 308 12.86 9.79 -9.18
CA ASN A 308 11.55 9.25 -9.52
C ASN A 308 11.65 7.73 -9.69
N ASP A 309 10.72 6.99 -9.08
CA ASP A 309 10.66 5.52 -9.21
C ASP A 309 10.41 5.07 -10.67
N LEU A 310 9.84 5.93 -11.51
CA LEU A 310 9.67 5.67 -12.95
C LEU A 310 10.99 5.69 -13.74
N ASP A 311 12.04 6.29 -13.20
CA ASP A 311 13.34 6.38 -13.86
C ASP A 311 14.22 5.15 -13.61
N VAL A 312 13.74 4.19 -12.82
CA VAL A 312 14.48 2.98 -12.44
C VAL A 312 14.13 1.81 -13.37
N GLU A 313 15.12 1.29 -14.10
CA GLU A 313 14.95 0.12 -14.97
C GLU A 313 15.89 -1.01 -14.54
N PHE A 314 15.40 -2.24 -14.41
CA PHE A 314 16.23 -3.40 -14.06
C PHE A 314 16.70 -4.11 -15.31
N PHE A 315 18.00 -4.38 -15.41
CA PHE A 315 18.56 -5.18 -16.50
C PHE A 315 18.63 -6.64 -16.11
N GLY A 316 17.73 -7.45 -16.68
CA GLY A 316 17.86 -8.90 -16.77
C GLY A 316 17.73 -9.69 -15.45
N ALA A 317 16.54 -10.19 -15.17
CA ALA A 317 16.43 -11.64 -15.05
C ALA A 317 16.36 -12.16 -16.50
N ALA A 318 17.40 -12.85 -16.96
CA ALA A 318 17.35 -13.54 -18.24
C ALA A 318 16.07 -14.39 -18.29
N GLN A 319 15.33 -14.27 -19.39
CA GLN A 319 14.37 -15.31 -19.76
C GLN A 319 15.13 -16.64 -19.75
N SER A 320 14.75 -17.53 -18.85
CA SER A 320 15.08 -18.95 -18.90
C SER A 320 13.89 -19.74 -18.39
#